data_AF-A0A538N0B7-F1
#
_entry.id   AF-A0A538N0B7-F1
#
_cell.length_a   1.000
_cell.length_b   1.000
_cell.length_c   1.000
_cell.angle_alpha   90.00
_cell.angle_beta   90.00
_cell.angle_gamma   90.00
#
_symmetry.space_group_name_H-M   'P 1'
#
loop_
_entity.id
_entity.type
_entity.pdbx_description
1 polymer ?
#
loop_
_entity_poly.entity_id
_entity_poly.type
_entity_poly.pdbx_seq_one_letter_code
_entity_poly.pdbx_strand_id
1 'polypeptide(L)'
;MAGCGGTTKQASIRRSVAMRLASQSDAVTAALRRGNGCLARTRADILHSHVKAAIAAGSIPAPLAAEARRASARLVSTISCTPPPPPPPATAPACAGIDEHAPFEAEKDGRGKREKGKSDHAHDKDGEQDRQRKGCE
;
A
#
# COMPACT_ATOMS: atom_id res chain seq x y z
N MET A 1 23.82 -0.42 -29.74
CA MET A 1 22.95 -1.14 -28.77
C MET A 1 23.67 -2.42 -28.38
N ALA A 2 24.36 -2.41 -27.24
CA ALA A 2 25.12 -3.57 -26.78
C ALA A 2 24.17 -4.56 -26.10
N GLY A 3 24.22 -5.81 -26.55
CA GLY A 3 23.27 -6.86 -26.20
C GLY A 3 23.32 -7.30 -24.73
N CYS A 4 22.14 -7.52 -24.15
CA CYS A 4 21.97 -8.40 -22.99
C CYS A 4 22.17 -9.85 -23.45
N GLY A 5 23.41 -10.31 -23.59
CA GLY A 5 23.72 -11.66 -24.05
C GLY A 5 25.00 -12.19 -23.46
N GLY A 6 24.96 -12.57 -22.17
CA GLY A 6 26.07 -13.27 -21.51
C GLY A 6 25.70 -14.74 -21.29
N THR A 7 26.29 -15.63 -22.09
CA THR A 7 26.23 -17.10 -21.94
C THR A 7 27.24 -17.62 -20.91
N THR A 8 27.43 -16.89 -19.80
CA THR A 8 27.99 -17.50 -18.59
C THR A 8 26.86 -18.26 -17.90
N LYS A 9 27.13 -19.42 -17.29
CA LYS A 9 26.15 -20.07 -16.39
C LYS A 9 25.84 -19.08 -15.27
N GLN A 10 24.82 -18.25 -15.49
CA GLN A 10 24.59 -17.08 -14.68
C GLN A 10 23.92 -17.54 -13.41
N ALA A 11 24.54 -17.21 -12.28
CA ALA A 11 24.00 -17.51 -10.98
C ALA A 11 22.57 -16.94 -10.94
N SER A 12 21.58 -17.83 -10.87
CA SER A 12 20.17 -17.47 -11.06
C SER A 12 19.46 -17.45 -9.72
N ILE A 13 18.74 -16.36 -9.45
CA ILE A 13 17.92 -16.23 -8.25
C ILE A 13 16.58 -16.96 -8.50
N ARG A 14 16.03 -17.62 -7.48
CA ARG A 14 14.69 -18.23 -7.58
C ARG A 14 13.65 -17.18 -8.02
N ARG A 15 12.80 -17.54 -8.99
CA ARG A 15 11.77 -16.65 -9.56
C ARG A 15 10.93 -15.96 -8.49
N SER A 16 10.48 -16.69 -7.48
CA SER A 16 9.66 -16.16 -6.38
C SER A 16 10.39 -15.09 -5.56
N VAL A 17 11.70 -15.25 -5.33
CA VAL A 17 12.52 -14.26 -4.62
C VAL A 17 12.74 -13.03 -5.50
N ALA A 18 13.03 -13.21 -6.78
CA ALA A 18 13.17 -12.10 -7.72
C ALA A 18 11.88 -11.24 -7.79
N MET A 19 10.71 -11.88 -7.91
CA MET A 19 9.41 -11.19 -7.92
C MET A 19 9.13 -10.43 -6.62
N ARG A 20 9.49 -11.02 -5.47
CA ARG A 20 9.31 -10.36 -4.17
C ARG A 20 10.20 -9.12 -4.04
N LEU A 21 11.47 -9.22 -4.42
CA LEU A 21 12.41 -8.10 -4.41
C LEU A 21 12.00 -6.99 -5.38
N ALA A 22 11.48 -7.36 -6.55
CA ALA A 22 10.92 -6.39 -7.50
C ALA A 22 9.73 -5.63 -6.90
N SER A 23 8.74 -6.33 -6.34
CA SER A 23 7.58 -5.71 -5.70
C SER A 23 7.95 -4.79 -4.52
N GLN A 24 8.97 -5.16 -3.74
CA GLN A 24 9.48 -4.30 -2.67
C GLN A 24 10.15 -3.05 -3.22
N SER A 25 10.86 -3.16 -4.34
CA SER A 25 11.47 -2.02 -5.02
C SER A 25 10.40 -1.07 -5.57
N ASP A 26 9.33 -1.60 -6.18
CA ASP A 26 8.18 -0.82 -6.64
C ASP A 26 7.51 -0.06 -5.49
N ALA A 27 7.42 -0.67 -4.30
CA ALA A 27 6.88 -0.02 -3.12
C ALA A 27 7.75 1.17 -2.66
N VAL A 28 9.08 1.06 -2.74
CA VAL A 28 10.00 2.18 -2.49
C VAL A 28 9.76 3.29 -3.52
N THR A 29 9.72 2.95 -4.81
CA THR A 29 9.46 3.91 -5.89
C THR A 29 8.12 4.61 -5.74
N ALA A 30 7.07 3.88 -5.37
CA ALA A 30 5.74 4.45 -5.13
C ALA A 30 5.74 5.44 -3.96
N ALA A 31 6.48 5.15 -2.87
CA ALA A 31 6.62 6.07 -1.75
C ALA A 31 7.40 7.34 -2.14
N LEU A 32 8.50 7.19 -2.89
CA LEU A 32 9.28 8.32 -3.41
C LEU A 32 8.47 9.21 -4.35
N ARG A 33 7.70 8.63 -5.29
CA ARG A 33 6.82 9.37 -6.20
C ARG A 33 5.74 10.20 -5.49
N ARG A 34 5.33 9.77 -4.30
CA ARG A 34 4.36 10.49 -3.46
C ARG A 34 5.00 11.52 -2.53
N GLY A 35 6.32 11.72 -2.61
CA GLY A 35 7.06 12.61 -1.69
C GLY A 35 7.20 12.06 -0.27
N ASN A 36 6.85 10.80 -0.03
CA ASN A 36 6.88 10.20 1.31
C ASN A 36 8.26 9.60 1.59
N GLY A 37 9.27 10.46 1.81
CA GLY A 37 10.66 10.06 2.04
C GLY A 37 10.86 9.13 3.24
N CYS A 38 10.14 9.37 4.35
CA CYS A 38 10.20 8.50 5.53
C CYS A 38 9.60 7.11 5.28
N LEU A 39 8.47 7.03 4.58
CA LEU A 39 7.90 5.75 4.17
C LEU A 39 8.84 5.02 3.21
N ALA A 40 9.45 5.74 2.26
CA ALA A 40 10.41 5.17 1.32
C ALA A 40 11.64 4.59 2.04
N ARG A 41 12.16 5.29 3.07
CA ARG A 41 13.25 4.82 3.92
C ARG A 41 12.88 3.50 4.60
N THR A 42 11.74 3.45 5.28
CA THR A 42 11.27 2.22 5.94
C THR A 42 11.12 1.06 4.97
N ARG A 43 10.58 1.31 3.77
CA ARG A 43 10.44 0.29 2.72
C ARG A 43 11.80 -0.20 2.21
N ALA A 44 12.78 0.68 2.10
CA ALA A 44 14.14 0.31 1.72
C ALA A 44 14.85 -0.50 2.80
N ASP A 45 14.65 -0.18 4.09
CA ASP A 45 15.17 -0.97 5.22
C ASP A 45 14.60 -2.40 5.24
N ILE A 46 13.30 -2.54 4.96
CA ILE A 46 12.63 -3.84 4.80
C ILE A 46 13.25 -4.60 3.62
N LEU A 47 13.42 -3.95 2.46
CA LEU A 47 14.06 -4.57 1.28
C LEU A 47 15.48 -5.06 1.62
N HIS A 48 16.30 -4.25 2.27
CA HIS A 48 17.65 -4.63 2.68
C HIS A 48 17.66 -5.84 3.62
N SER A 49 16.74 -5.88 4.59
CA SER A 49 16.58 -7.02 5.50
C SER A 49 16.17 -8.29 4.76
N HIS A 50 15.26 -8.18 3.78
CA HIS A 50 14.85 -9.30 2.94
C HIS A 50 15.99 -9.83 2.05
N VAL A 51 16.83 -8.94 1.50
CA VAL A 51 18.03 -9.35 0.75
C VAL A 51 18.97 -10.13 1.65
N LYS A 52 19.25 -9.65 2.87
CA LYS A 52 20.09 -10.38 3.84
C LYS A 52 19.52 -11.76 4.17
N ALA A 53 18.21 -11.86 4.39
CA ALA A 53 17.54 -13.13 4.66
C ALA A 53 17.61 -14.08 3.45
N ALA A 54 17.41 -13.58 2.24
CA ALA A 54 17.47 -14.39 1.01
C ALA A 54 18.89 -14.91 0.72
N ILE A 55 19.93 -14.16 1.10
CA ILE A 55 21.33 -14.62 1.07
C ILE A 55 21.57 -15.71 2.10
N ALA A 56 21.15 -15.50 3.35
CA ALA A 56 21.31 -16.48 4.42
C ALA A 56 20.58 -17.80 4.10
N ALA A 57 19.42 -17.73 3.46
CA ALA A 57 18.65 -18.88 3.01
C ALA A 57 19.18 -19.51 1.70
N GLY A 58 20.29 -19.03 1.13
CA GLY A 58 20.87 -19.53 -0.12
C GLY A 58 20.01 -19.28 -1.36
N SER A 59 18.97 -18.45 -1.27
CA SER A 59 18.09 -18.12 -2.39
C SER A 59 18.71 -17.07 -3.33
N ILE A 60 19.61 -16.24 -2.81
CA ILE A 60 20.53 -15.42 -3.60
C ILE A 60 21.88 -16.13 -3.59
N PRO A 61 22.40 -16.55 -4.75
CA PRO A 61 23.66 -17.29 -4.83
C PRO A 61 24.83 -16.37 -4.43
N ALA A 62 25.87 -16.96 -3.82
CA ALA A 62 27.03 -16.24 -3.28
C ALA A 62 27.68 -15.23 -4.25
N PRO A 63 27.83 -15.51 -5.57
CA PRO A 63 28.36 -14.55 -6.53
C PRO A 63 27.56 -13.23 -6.61
N LEU A 64 26.25 -13.27 -6.32
CA LEU A 64 25.37 -12.10 -6.34
C LEU A 64 25.16 -11.47 -4.96
N ALA A 65 25.49 -12.20 -3.88
CA ALA A 65 25.17 -11.79 -2.52
C ALA A 65 25.86 -10.48 -2.10
N ALA A 66 27.13 -10.31 -2.46
CA ALA A 66 27.90 -9.11 -2.12
C ALA A 66 27.31 -7.86 -2.79
N GLU A 67 27.00 -7.95 -4.09
CA GLU A 67 26.43 -6.86 -4.86
C GLU A 67 25.01 -6.54 -4.39
N ALA A 68 24.15 -7.57 -4.21
CA ALA A 68 22.79 -7.37 -3.73
C ALA A 68 22.74 -6.66 -2.36
N ARG A 69 23.66 -7.02 -1.45
CA ARG A 69 23.81 -6.33 -0.16
C ARG A 69 24.27 -4.89 -0.32
N ARG A 70 25.31 -4.64 -1.13
CA ARG A 70 25.81 -3.28 -1.37
C ARG A 70 24.74 -2.38 -1.97
N ALA A 71 24.04 -2.86 -3.00
CA ALA A 71 22.99 -2.11 -3.67
C ALA A 71 21.84 -1.75 -2.72
N SER A 72 21.34 -2.73 -1.95
CA SER A 72 20.25 -2.50 -1.00
C SER A 72 20.65 -1.59 0.17
N ALA A 73 21.87 -1.73 0.71
CA ALA A 73 22.38 -0.84 1.74
C ALA A 73 22.55 0.60 1.22
N ARG A 74 23.07 0.77 0.00
CA ARG A 74 23.23 2.08 -0.64
C ARG A 74 21.87 2.78 -0.85
N LEU A 75 20.85 2.02 -1.25
CA LEU A 75 19.50 2.54 -1.40
C LEU A 75 18.97 3.15 -0.10
N VAL A 76 19.09 2.42 1.02
CA VAL A 76 18.69 2.93 2.35
C VAL A 76 19.40 4.24 2.67
N SER A 77 20.73 4.30 2.47
CA SER A 77 21.54 5.48 2.77
C SER A 77 21.22 6.69 1.89
N THR A 78 20.72 6.48 0.68
CA THR A 78 20.42 7.55 -0.28
C THR A 78 19.06 8.20 -0.01
N ILE A 79 18.14 7.48 0.64
CA ILE A 79 16.81 8.01 0.94
C ILE A 79 16.87 8.81 2.25
N SER A 80 16.63 10.11 2.15
CA SER A 80 16.43 10.99 3.30
C SER A 80 14.96 10.95 3.76
N CYS A 81 14.76 10.75 5.06
CA CYS A 81 13.45 10.91 5.68
C CYS A 81 13.25 12.39 6.01
N THR A 82 12.56 13.10 5.13
CA THR A 82 12.04 14.44 5.39
C THR A 82 10.53 14.32 5.62
N PRO A 83 9.99 14.84 6.74
CA PRO A 83 8.54 14.88 6.92
C PRO A 83 7.90 15.72 5.81
N PRO A 84 6.71 15.34 5.31
CA PRO A 84 6.01 16.14 4.31
C PRO A 84 5.67 17.52 4.89
N PRO A 85 5.65 18.58 4.06
CA PRO A 85 5.22 19.89 4.51
C PRO A 85 3.77 19.82 5.03
N PRO A 86 3.41 20.66 6.02
CA PRO A 86 2.04 20.70 6.52
C PRO A 86 1.08 21.05 5.37
N PRO A 87 -0.17 20.54 5.41
CA PRO A 87 -1.18 20.91 4.42
C PRO A 87 -1.37 22.43 4.44
N PRO A 88 -1.66 23.06 3.27
CA PRO A 88 -2.02 24.46 3.26
C PRO A 88 -3.25 24.68 4.15
N PRO A 89 -3.36 25.85 4.82
CA PRO A 89 -4.55 26.16 5.60
C PRO A 89 -5.78 26.02 4.69
N ALA A 90 -6.81 25.35 5.19
CA ALA A 90 -8.08 25.26 4.50
C ALA A 90 -8.56 26.70 4.24
N THR A 91 -8.67 27.08 2.97
CA THR A 91 -9.37 28.31 2.60
C THR A 91 -10.78 28.18 3.14
N ALA A 92 -11.12 28.97 4.16
CA ALA A 92 -12.47 29.07 4.66
C ALA A 92 -13.41 29.32 3.46
N PRO A 93 -14.58 28.70 3.39
CA PRO A 93 -15.56 29.06 2.40
C PRO A 93 -15.84 30.55 2.58
N ALA A 94 -15.46 31.35 1.58
CA ALA A 94 -15.80 32.76 1.57
C ALA A 94 -17.31 32.85 1.69
N CYS A 95 -17.77 33.62 2.65
CA CYS A 95 -19.15 34.07 2.75
C CYS A 95 -19.49 34.88 1.49
N ALA A 96 -19.74 34.21 0.38
CA ALA A 96 -20.39 34.78 -0.79
C ALA A 96 -21.89 34.60 -0.57
N GLY A 97 -22.59 35.74 -0.59
CA GLY A 97 -23.96 35.88 -0.11
C GLY A 97 -24.97 34.91 -0.70
N ILE A 98 -25.99 34.69 0.12
CA ILE A 98 -27.39 34.44 -0.24
C ILE A 98 -27.77 34.94 -1.66
N ASP A 99 -28.22 34.04 -2.53
CA ASP A 99 -29.58 34.09 -3.10
C ASP A 99 -29.93 32.75 -3.76
N GLU A 100 -30.98 32.13 -3.22
CA GLU A 100 -31.94 31.21 -3.83
C GLU A 100 -31.58 30.48 -5.14
N HIS A 101 -31.22 29.19 -5.04
CA HIS A 101 -31.82 28.14 -5.88
C HIS A 101 -31.55 26.76 -5.27
N ALA A 102 -32.49 26.30 -4.43
CA ALA A 102 -32.68 24.89 -4.09
C ALA A 102 -33.27 24.14 -5.34
N PRO A 103 -33.27 22.77 -5.41
CA PRO A 103 -33.14 21.84 -4.30
C PRO A 103 -32.16 20.66 -4.46
N PHE A 104 -31.65 20.30 -3.29
CA PHE A 104 -31.36 18.96 -2.78
C PHE A 104 -32.04 17.79 -3.54
N GLU A 105 -31.26 16.87 -4.12
CA GLU A 105 -31.73 15.52 -4.45
C GLU A 105 -30.59 14.50 -4.26
N ALA A 106 -30.74 13.71 -3.19
CA ALA A 106 -30.43 12.29 -3.05
C ALA A 106 -28.99 11.78 -3.28
N GLU A 107 -28.27 11.67 -2.16
CA GLU A 107 -27.43 10.52 -1.86
C GLU A 107 -28.15 9.20 -2.20
N LYS A 108 -27.55 8.39 -3.08
CA LYS A 108 -27.98 7.02 -3.35
C LYS A 108 -26.78 6.09 -3.24
N ASP A 109 -26.72 5.43 -2.08
CA ASP A 109 -25.95 4.22 -1.83
C ASP A 109 -26.10 3.19 -2.96
N GLY A 110 -24.99 2.97 -3.68
CA GLY A 110 -24.83 1.87 -4.64
C GLY A 110 -24.02 0.73 -4.03
N ARG A 111 -24.70 -0.18 -3.33
CA ARG A 111 -24.17 -1.50 -2.92
C ARG A 111 -23.77 -2.36 -4.13
N GLY A 112 -22.63 -3.05 -4.02
CA GLY A 112 -22.34 -4.33 -4.69
C GLY A 112 -20.84 -4.67 -4.64
N LYS A 113 -20.34 -5.86 -4.30
CA LYS A 113 -20.89 -7.13 -3.80
C LYS A 113 -19.82 -7.74 -2.90
N ARG A 114 -20.17 -8.20 -1.70
CA ARG A 114 -19.41 -9.22 -0.97
C ARG A 114 -19.96 -10.57 -1.37
N GLU A 115 -19.18 -11.40 -2.06
CA GLU A 115 -19.45 -12.83 -2.14
C GLU A 115 -19.09 -13.48 -0.81
N LYS A 116 -20.08 -14.16 -0.23
CA LYS A 116 -19.96 -14.98 0.97
C LYS A 116 -20.61 -16.32 0.65
N GLY A 117 -19.83 -17.38 0.70
CA GLY A 117 -20.27 -18.75 0.93
C GLY A 117 -19.20 -19.38 1.81
N LYS A 118 -19.47 -20.01 2.94
CA LYS A 118 -20.63 -20.83 3.30
C LYS A 118 -20.56 -21.09 4.80
N SER A 119 -21.66 -20.91 5.53
CA SER A 119 -21.84 -21.47 6.87
C SER A 119 -23.33 -21.45 7.18
N ASP A 120 -23.97 -22.57 6.90
CA ASP A 120 -25.29 -22.94 7.38
C ASP A 120 -25.25 -23.05 8.91
N HIS A 121 -26.09 -22.29 9.62
CA HIS A 121 -26.74 -22.69 10.87
C HIS A 121 -27.91 -21.75 11.13
N ALA A 122 -29.13 -22.30 11.00
CA ALA A 122 -30.39 -21.63 11.27
C ALA A 122 -30.54 -21.35 12.77
N HIS A 123 -30.92 -20.12 13.11
CA HIS A 123 -31.43 -19.79 14.44
C HIS A 123 -32.90 -19.41 14.29
N ASP A 124 -33.73 -20.35 14.71
CA ASP A 124 -35.15 -20.21 15.01
C ASP A 124 -35.28 -19.38 16.30
N LYS A 125 -36.14 -18.34 16.27
CA LYS A 125 -37.10 -17.99 17.34
C LYS A 125 -37.75 -16.63 17.09
N ASP A 126 -39.03 -16.74 16.74
CA ASP A 126 -40.22 -16.07 17.27
C ASP A 126 -40.15 -14.62 17.74
N GLY A 127 -41.06 -13.84 17.17
CA GLY A 127 -41.30 -12.45 17.50
C GLY A 127 -41.99 -12.22 18.83
N GLU A 128 -41.84 -10.99 19.32
CA GLU A 128 -42.75 -10.35 20.25
C GLU A 128 -42.69 -8.85 19.96
N GLN A 129 -43.87 -8.27 19.85
CA GLN A 129 -44.16 -6.86 19.61
C GLN A 129 -43.96 -6.10 20.92
N ASP A 130 -43.50 -4.85 20.92
CA ASP A 130 -44.29 -3.74 21.51
C ASP A 130 -43.56 -2.39 21.34
N ARG A 131 -44.26 -1.49 20.65
CA ARG A 131 -44.44 -0.06 20.95
C ARG A 131 -43.34 0.68 21.75
N GLN A 132 -42.68 1.63 21.08
CA GLN A 132 -42.72 3.02 21.55
C GLN A 132 -42.36 4.00 20.42
N ARG A 133 -43.39 4.47 19.71
CA ARG A 133 -43.38 5.81 19.10
C ARG A 133 -43.50 6.83 20.24
N LYS A 134 -42.63 7.84 20.25
CA LYS A 134 -42.78 9.21 20.78
C LYS A 134 -41.49 9.92 20.36
N GLY A 135 -41.47 10.91 19.47
CA GLY A 135 -42.32 12.09 19.40
C GLY A 135 -41.48 13.26 19.91
N CYS A 136 -41.06 14.14 18.99
CA CYS A 136 -40.20 15.30 19.24
C CYS A 136 -40.92 16.40 20.03
N GLU A 137 -40.19 17.08 20.91
CA GLU A 137 -40.40 18.48 21.33
C GLU A 137 -39.04 19.18 21.37
#